data_AF-A0A2G9UGY0-F1
#
_entry.id   AF-A0A2G9UGY0-F1
#
_cell.length_a   1.000
_cell.length_b   1.000
_cell.length_c   1.000
_cell.angle_alpha   90.00
_cell.angle_beta   90.00
_cell.angle_gamma   90.00
#
_symmetry.space_group_name_H-M   'P 1'
#
loop_
_entity.id
_entity.type
_entity.pdbx_description
1 polymer ?
#
loop_
_entity_poly.entity_id
_entity_poly.type
_entity_poly.pdbx_seq_one_letter_code
_entity_poly.pdbx_strand_id
1 'polypeptide(L)'
;MRLADMLLLPKCSRFCNLPFVQICISAANGFHDLAKSAVITFDPPMIHDLVEGHNRTVSVSMGIPHVAYDTLTSDGTYRLSVGSFHPDIAASPSYSDVTKSSFVYNNDSQFYTIDTAVIVQGNSLGKTGLRLRLVRAENWTDMDESWKLDMSAVYETIRRPVAPAIGFAAQFVIMPLLAYGIAKTIMRPFIIFVLIFVVVFGAITNLYMFRMMTVPALLGGLLLPWCGFMFGCFVSIITRRSPPDVTAIAIETGIQNTGIAILVLKVITAVLMSSYMWQHVVILLDSERADCWGKLL
;
A
#
# COMPACT_ATOMS: atom_id res chain seq x y z
N MET A 1 9.27 23.14 39.45
CA MET A 1 8.35 22.17 38.83
C MET A 1 8.62 22.18 37.33
N ARG A 2 8.73 20.98 36.73
CA ARG A 2 9.03 20.66 35.30
C ARG A 2 10.53 20.59 34.98
N LEU A 3 11.16 19.43 35.20
CA LEU A 3 11.30 18.30 34.24
C LEU A 3 12.11 18.70 32.99
N ALA A 4 13.37 19.02 33.23
CA ALA A 4 14.45 18.59 32.36
C ALA A 4 14.70 17.09 32.60
N ASP A 5 15.24 16.40 31.59
CA ASP A 5 15.74 15.01 31.57
C ASP A 5 14.91 14.03 30.73
N MET A 6 15.19 13.98 29.43
CA MET A 6 15.32 12.74 28.62
C MET A 6 15.48 13.10 27.14
N LEU A 7 16.72 13.32 26.69
CA LEU A 7 17.05 13.50 25.28
C LEU A 7 18.45 12.93 25.01
N LEU A 8 18.53 11.62 24.82
CA LEU A 8 19.71 10.86 24.39
C LEU A 8 19.15 9.52 23.84
N LEU A 9 19.12 9.24 22.53
CA LEU A 9 20.20 8.74 21.65
C LEU A 9 19.54 8.26 20.30
N PRO A 10 20.22 7.62 19.32
CA PRO A 10 20.79 8.23 18.12
C PRO A 10 20.24 7.65 16.78
N LYS A 11 20.66 8.27 15.66
CA LYS A 11 20.43 7.86 14.25
C LYS A 11 21.31 6.67 13.80
N CYS A 12 20.74 5.73 13.04
CA CYS A 12 21.37 4.98 11.91
C CYS A 12 20.28 4.15 11.20
N SER A 13 19.78 4.50 10.02
CA SER A 13 20.33 4.37 8.65
C SER A 13 20.57 2.92 8.17
N ARG A 14 19.62 2.38 7.37
CA ARG A 14 19.89 1.65 6.10
C ARG A 14 18.61 1.16 5.41
N PHE A 15 18.44 1.64 4.18
CA PHE A 15 18.11 0.92 2.94
C PHE A 15 16.94 -0.09 2.87
N CYS A 16 16.03 0.23 1.94
CA CYS A 16 15.38 -0.64 0.94
C CYS A 16 13.99 -1.27 1.22
N ASN A 17 13.06 -0.88 0.32
CA ASN A 17 11.93 -1.62 -0.25
C ASN A 17 10.73 -2.00 0.65
N LEU A 18 9.70 -1.14 0.66
CA LEU A 18 8.32 -1.52 1.01
C LEU A 18 7.56 -2.04 -0.22
N PRO A 19 6.78 -3.13 -0.07
CA PRO A 19 5.45 -3.21 -0.61
C PRO A 19 4.42 -3.08 0.52
N PHE A 20 3.36 -2.31 0.26
CA PHE A 20 2.17 -2.22 1.09
C PHE A 20 1.54 -3.61 1.29
N VAL A 21 1.19 -3.98 2.54
CA VAL A 21 0.38 -5.17 2.83
C VAL A 21 -0.97 -4.71 3.39
N GLN A 22 -2.00 -4.99 2.60
CA GLN A 22 -3.42 -4.85 2.90
C GLN A 22 -3.84 -6.02 3.79
N ILE A 23 -4.42 -5.74 4.97
CA ILE A 23 -4.95 -6.79 5.86
C ILE A 23 -6.27 -7.28 5.25
N CYS A 24 -6.22 -8.44 4.58
CA CYS A 24 -7.42 -9.17 4.19
C CYS A 24 -7.89 -10.03 5.37
N ILE A 25 -8.95 -9.59 6.04
CA ILE A 25 -9.70 -10.45 6.95
C ILE A 25 -10.53 -11.39 6.06
N SER A 26 -10.12 -12.65 5.98
CA SER A 26 -10.93 -13.70 5.37
C SER A 26 -11.76 -14.34 6.47
N ALA A 27 -13.03 -13.95 6.57
CA ALA A 27 -14.00 -14.67 7.37
C ALA A 27 -14.70 -15.71 6.49
N ALA A 28 -14.76 -16.95 6.97
CA ALA A 28 -15.51 -17.99 6.30
C ALA A 28 -17.03 -17.71 6.40
N ASN A 29 -17.73 -18.08 5.32
CA ASN A 29 -19.18 -18.14 5.12
C ASN A 29 -20.07 -17.73 6.31
N GLY A 30 -20.71 -16.57 6.18
CA GLY A 30 -21.73 -16.07 7.11
C GLY A 30 -21.29 -14.88 7.99
N PHE A 31 -20.01 -14.55 8.02
CA PHE A 31 -19.46 -13.47 8.88
C PHE A 31 -18.80 -12.32 8.10
N HIS A 32 -19.21 -12.07 6.84
CA HIS A 32 -18.63 -11.03 5.99
C HIS A 32 -18.70 -9.60 6.57
N ASP A 33 -19.71 -9.30 7.39
CA ASP A 33 -19.85 -7.96 7.99
C ASP A 33 -19.09 -7.82 9.31
N LEU A 34 -18.89 -8.93 10.03
CA LEU A 34 -17.99 -9.01 11.18
C LEU A 34 -16.52 -8.85 10.75
N ALA A 35 -16.13 -9.44 9.61
CA ALA A 35 -14.80 -9.30 9.04
C ALA A 35 -14.40 -7.84 8.75
N LYS A 36 -15.36 -6.99 8.36
CA LYS A 36 -15.10 -5.59 8.01
C LYS A 36 -14.91 -4.69 9.23
N SER A 37 -15.39 -5.13 10.39
CA SER A 37 -15.57 -4.27 11.56
C SER A 37 -14.82 -4.76 12.81
N ALA A 38 -14.29 -5.98 12.79
CA ALA A 38 -13.44 -6.50 13.84
C ALA A 38 -12.03 -5.88 13.80
N VAL A 39 -11.48 -5.62 14.99
CA VAL A 39 -10.11 -5.13 15.20
C VAL A 39 -9.28 -6.28 15.77
N ILE A 40 -8.06 -6.47 15.28
CA ILE A 40 -7.16 -7.51 15.78
C ILE A 40 -5.85 -6.85 16.21
N THR A 41 -5.42 -7.14 17.44
CA THR A 41 -4.18 -6.65 18.02
C THR A 41 -3.31 -7.84 18.42
N PHE A 42 -2.01 -7.73 18.18
CA PHE A 42 -1.03 -8.76 18.56
C PHE A 42 -0.09 -8.19 19.62
N ASP A 43 0.17 -8.95 20.68
CA ASP A 43 1.17 -8.63 21.70
C ASP A 43 2.11 -9.83 21.92
N PRO A 44 3.41 -9.72 21.58
CA PRO A 44 4.07 -8.56 21.00
C PRO A 44 3.60 -8.29 19.56
N PRO A 45 3.57 -7.02 19.11
CA PRO A 45 3.16 -6.66 17.74
C PRO A 45 4.14 -7.18 16.69
N MET A 46 5.35 -7.53 17.11
CA MET A 46 6.42 -8.01 16.28
C MET A 46 7.20 -9.13 16.95
N ILE A 47 7.44 -10.20 16.21
CA ILE A 47 8.37 -11.25 16.59
C ILE A 47 9.63 -11.09 15.76
N HIS A 48 10.69 -10.62 16.40
CA HIS A 48 12.05 -10.75 15.88
C HIS A 48 12.64 -12.07 16.40
N ASP A 49 13.48 -12.73 15.59
CA ASP A 49 14.30 -13.87 16.01
C ASP A 49 13.53 -15.17 16.33
N LEU A 50 12.52 -15.52 15.51
CA LEU A 50 11.95 -16.87 15.56
C LEU A 50 12.87 -17.83 14.80
N VAL A 51 13.73 -18.53 15.55
CA VAL A 51 14.66 -19.53 15.01
C VAL A 51 13.88 -20.71 14.42
N GLU A 52 14.38 -21.29 13.33
CA GLU A 52 13.79 -22.50 12.73
C GLU A 52 13.64 -23.61 13.78
N GLY A 53 12.48 -24.26 13.80
CA GLY A 53 12.12 -25.30 14.76
C GLY A 53 11.73 -24.82 16.16
N HIS A 54 11.88 -23.52 16.47
CA HIS A 54 11.49 -22.97 17.78
C HIS A 54 10.06 -22.41 17.74
N ASN A 55 9.46 -22.37 18.92
CA ASN A 55 8.13 -21.83 19.12
C ASN A 55 8.16 -20.54 19.96
N ARG A 56 7.21 -19.65 19.70
CA ARG A 56 7.01 -18.43 20.47
C ARG A 56 5.52 -18.20 20.66
N THR A 57 5.14 -17.83 21.87
CA THR A 57 3.75 -17.48 22.20
C THR A 57 3.48 -16.02 21.84
N VAL A 58 2.36 -15.79 21.17
CA VAL A 58 1.83 -14.47 20.84
C VAL A 58 0.44 -14.35 21.45
N SER A 59 0.19 -13.30 22.20
CA SER A 59 -1.16 -12.96 22.63
C SER A 59 -1.88 -12.26 21.48
N VAL A 60 -3.05 -12.77 21.12
CA VAL A 60 -3.89 -12.22 20.06
C VAL A 60 -5.20 -11.74 20.67
N SER A 61 -5.43 -10.45 20.56
CA SER A 61 -6.64 -9.77 21.05
C SER A 61 -7.55 -9.48 19.87
N MET A 62 -8.76 -10.05 19.86
CA MET A 62 -9.78 -9.74 18.86
C MET A 62 -10.88 -8.88 19.49
N GLY A 63 -11.08 -7.68 18.95
CA GLY A 63 -12.14 -6.74 19.32
C GLY A 63 -13.28 -6.75 18.32
N ILE A 64 -14.52 -6.90 18.80
CA ILE A 64 -15.75 -6.88 18.00
C ILE A 64 -16.62 -5.70 18.45
N PRO A 65 -17.10 -4.83 17.55
CA PRO A 65 -17.96 -3.72 17.94
C PRO A 65 -19.34 -4.23 18.39
N HIS A 66 -19.99 -3.48 19.29
CA HIS A 66 -21.27 -3.88 19.90
C HIS A 66 -22.33 -4.32 18.88
N VAL A 67 -22.48 -3.57 17.78
CA VAL A 67 -23.46 -3.87 16.72
C VAL A 67 -23.23 -5.25 16.09
N ALA A 68 -21.97 -5.62 15.90
CA ALA A 68 -21.61 -6.89 15.30
C ALA A 68 -21.68 -8.03 16.34
N TYR A 69 -21.40 -7.74 17.62
CA TYR A 69 -21.50 -8.71 18.72
C TYR A 69 -22.93 -9.23 18.94
N ASP A 70 -23.94 -8.38 18.74
CA ASP A 70 -25.36 -8.77 18.87
C ASP A 70 -25.78 -9.79 17.82
N THR A 71 -25.12 -9.81 16.66
CA THR A 71 -25.39 -10.78 15.58
C THR A 71 -24.85 -12.18 15.87
N LEU A 72 -23.97 -12.35 16.87
CA LEU A 72 -23.50 -13.66 17.28
C LEU A 72 -24.59 -14.42 18.04
N THR A 73 -24.85 -15.66 17.64
CA THR A 73 -25.73 -16.59 18.34
C THR A 73 -25.19 -16.94 19.73
N SER A 74 -26.03 -16.90 20.76
CA SER A 74 -25.67 -17.16 22.16
C SER A 74 -25.16 -18.58 22.42
N ASP A 75 -25.70 -19.56 21.69
CA ASP A 75 -25.48 -20.99 21.98
C ASP A 75 -24.37 -21.61 21.09
N GLY A 76 -23.71 -20.79 20.26
CA GLY A 76 -22.69 -21.25 19.33
C GLY A 76 -21.29 -21.29 19.95
N THR A 77 -20.61 -22.43 19.84
CA THR A 77 -19.15 -22.50 20.03
C THR A 77 -18.47 -22.05 18.74
N TYR A 78 -17.46 -21.20 18.87
CA TYR A 78 -16.63 -20.71 17.77
C TYR A 78 -15.21 -21.23 17.94
N ARG A 79 -14.57 -21.58 16.83
CA ARG A 79 -13.15 -21.91 16.79
C ARG A 79 -12.37 -20.73 16.27
N LEU A 80 -11.46 -20.25 17.11
CA LEU A 80 -10.49 -19.24 16.78
C LEU A 80 -9.18 -19.94 16.44
N SER A 81 -8.63 -19.65 15.27
CA SER A 81 -7.32 -20.11 14.85
C SER A 81 -6.54 -18.96 14.27
N VAL A 82 -5.23 -18.97 14.48
CA VAL A 82 -4.33 -18.00 13.89
C VAL A 82 -3.40 -18.78 12.99
N GLY A 83 -3.40 -18.46 11.70
CA GLY A 83 -2.53 -19.06 10.71
C GLY A 83 -1.48 -18.07 10.22
N SER A 84 -0.51 -18.56 9.48
CA SER A 84 0.41 -17.71 8.70
C SER A 84 -0.08 -17.61 7.26
N PHE A 85 0.20 -16.51 6.57
CA PHE A 85 0.00 -16.42 5.12
C PHE A 85 0.92 -17.38 4.34
N HIS A 86 2.09 -17.66 4.88
CA HIS A 86 3.06 -18.60 4.33
C HIS A 86 3.36 -19.69 5.38
N PRO A 87 2.67 -20.85 5.31
CA PRO A 87 2.83 -21.93 6.29
C PRO A 87 4.25 -22.55 6.27
N ASP A 88 4.96 -22.44 5.14
CA ASP A 88 6.34 -22.92 5.01
C ASP A 88 7.33 -22.08 5.86
N ILE A 89 7.01 -20.81 6.13
CA ILE A 89 7.86 -19.90 6.92
C ILE A 89 7.53 -20.02 8.40
N ALA A 90 6.25 -19.91 8.76
CA ALA A 90 5.79 -20.07 10.13
C ALA A 90 4.42 -20.74 10.13
N ALA A 91 4.14 -21.57 11.13
CA ALA A 91 2.86 -22.25 11.29
C ALA A 91 2.36 -22.09 12.71
N SER A 92 1.04 -22.05 12.87
CA SER A 92 0.40 -22.17 14.18
C SER A 92 -0.76 -23.16 14.04
N PRO A 93 -0.56 -24.42 14.45
CA PRO A 93 -1.56 -25.47 14.28
C PRO A 93 -2.63 -25.45 15.39
N SER A 94 -2.46 -24.63 16.43
CA SER A 94 -3.38 -24.57 17.56
C SER A 94 -4.63 -23.74 17.25
N TYR A 95 -5.78 -24.25 17.67
CA TYR A 95 -7.03 -23.50 17.73
C TYR A 95 -7.53 -23.42 19.17
N SER A 96 -8.28 -22.37 19.50
CA SER A 96 -9.00 -22.22 20.77
C SER A 96 -10.50 -22.23 20.53
N ASP A 97 -11.23 -22.94 21.39
CA ASP A 97 -12.68 -22.89 21.40
C ASP A 97 -13.14 -21.68 22.23
N VAL A 98 -13.95 -20.83 21.62
CA VAL A 98 -14.41 -19.53 22.10
C VAL A 98 -15.93 -19.53 22.15
N THR A 99 -16.50 -19.01 23.23
CA THR A 99 -17.96 -18.87 23.37
C THR A 99 -18.35 -17.39 23.35
N LYS A 100 -19.63 -17.08 23.16
CA LYS A 100 -20.08 -15.68 23.22
C LYS A 100 -19.75 -15.04 24.58
N SER A 101 -19.85 -15.79 25.67
CA SER A 101 -19.54 -15.31 27.03
C SER A 101 -18.08 -15.01 27.31
N SER A 102 -17.13 -15.51 26.50
CA SER A 102 -15.70 -15.23 26.72
C SER A 102 -15.25 -13.85 26.25
N PHE A 103 -16.12 -13.10 25.56
CA PHE A 103 -15.82 -11.73 25.16
C PHE A 103 -16.09 -10.76 26.31
N VAL A 104 -15.07 -9.99 26.69
CA VAL A 104 -15.16 -8.98 27.74
C VAL A 104 -15.40 -7.62 27.11
N TYR A 105 -16.43 -6.91 27.53
CA TYR A 105 -16.69 -5.56 27.05
C TYR A 105 -15.67 -4.58 27.67
N ASN A 106 -14.91 -3.89 26.82
CA ASN A 106 -14.01 -2.84 27.24
C ASN A 106 -14.64 -1.46 26.98
N ASN A 107 -14.88 -0.70 28.05
CA ASN A 107 -15.58 0.58 27.98
C ASN A 107 -14.74 1.69 27.31
N ASP A 108 -13.41 1.58 27.34
CA ASP A 108 -12.50 2.59 26.77
C ASP A 108 -12.43 2.49 25.23
N SER A 109 -12.49 1.26 24.72
CA SER A 109 -12.41 1.00 23.28
C SER A 109 -13.79 0.82 22.64
N GLN A 110 -14.85 0.58 23.44
CA GLN A 110 -16.21 0.23 22.98
C GLN A 110 -16.26 -1.08 22.15
N PHE A 111 -15.28 -1.95 22.34
CA PHE A 111 -15.22 -3.27 21.72
C PHE A 111 -15.36 -4.38 22.75
N TYR A 112 -16.00 -5.46 22.34
CA TYR A 112 -15.95 -6.76 23.00
C TYR A 112 -14.64 -7.45 22.63
N THR A 113 -13.72 -7.56 23.58
CA THR A 113 -12.37 -8.08 23.37
C THR A 113 -12.22 -9.50 23.91
N ILE A 114 -11.46 -10.33 23.19
CA ILE A 114 -11.00 -11.63 23.67
C ILE A 114 -9.50 -11.77 23.45
N ASP A 115 -8.80 -12.19 24.49
CA ASP A 115 -7.36 -12.45 24.46
C ASP A 115 -7.11 -13.95 24.39
N THR A 116 -6.37 -14.39 23.37
CA THR A 116 -5.98 -15.80 23.19
C THR A 116 -4.49 -15.89 22.99
N ALA A 117 -3.82 -16.71 23.80
CA ALA A 117 -2.41 -17.05 23.59
C ALA A 117 -2.30 -18.12 22.50
N VAL A 118 -1.53 -17.81 21.46
CA VAL A 118 -1.29 -18.67 20.31
C VAL A 118 0.18 -19.01 20.23
N ILE A 119 0.51 -20.27 19.98
CA ILE A 119 1.88 -20.71 19.76
C ILE A 119 2.18 -20.65 18.27
N VAL A 120 3.18 -19.85 17.89
CA VAL A 120 3.70 -19.74 16.53
C VAL A 120 5.03 -20.49 16.45
N GLN A 121 5.12 -21.44 15.53
CA GLN A 121 6.32 -22.23 15.25
C GLN A 121 7.00 -21.71 13.98
N GLY A 122 8.31 -21.48 14.05
CA GLY A 122 9.14 -21.11 12.90
C GLY A 122 9.58 -22.36 12.14
N ASN A 123 9.44 -22.35 10.82
CA ASN A 123 9.80 -23.48 9.95
C ASN A 123 10.97 -23.12 9.03
N SER A 124 10.81 -22.09 8.19
CA SER A 124 11.81 -21.65 7.21
C SER A 124 12.04 -20.14 7.33
N LEU A 125 13.21 -19.68 6.91
CA LEU A 125 13.52 -18.26 6.80
C LEU A 125 12.59 -17.51 5.82
N GLY A 126 12.14 -16.33 6.23
CA GLY A 126 11.35 -15.44 5.38
C GLY A 126 10.67 -14.32 6.18
N LYS A 127 9.72 -13.61 5.57
CA LYS A 127 8.80 -12.71 6.28
C LYS A 127 7.38 -13.20 6.02
N THR A 128 6.57 -13.29 7.06
CA THR A 128 5.17 -13.67 6.90
C THR A 128 4.29 -12.89 7.86
N GLY A 129 3.05 -12.64 7.44
CA GLY A 129 2.01 -12.08 8.29
C GLY A 129 1.21 -13.20 8.94
N LEU A 130 0.62 -12.91 10.09
CA LEU A 130 -0.38 -13.77 10.72
C LEU A 130 -1.79 -13.37 10.24
N ARG A 131 -2.64 -14.36 10.05
CA ARG A 131 -4.07 -14.21 9.75
C ARG A 131 -4.86 -14.86 10.87
N LEU A 132 -5.98 -14.25 11.25
CA LEU A 132 -6.89 -14.80 12.25
C LEU A 132 -8.15 -15.30 11.53
N ARG A 133 -8.56 -16.51 11.85
CA ARG A 133 -9.75 -17.20 11.32
C ARG A 133 -10.67 -17.54 12.49
N LEU A 134 -11.86 -16.96 12.49
CA LEU A 134 -12.94 -17.27 13.41
C LEU A 134 -14.06 -17.96 12.62
N VAL A 135 -14.40 -19.19 12.98
CA VAL A 135 -15.47 -19.97 12.33
C VAL A 135 -16.31 -20.63 13.41
N ARG A 136 -17.59 -20.85 13.17
CA ARG A 136 -18.41 -21.65 14.09
C ARG A 136 -17.92 -23.09 14.12
N ALA A 137 -17.91 -23.74 15.29
CA ALA A 137 -17.36 -25.08 15.49
C ALA A 137 -17.98 -26.15 14.57
N GLU A 138 -19.26 -26.01 14.21
CA GLU A 138 -19.96 -26.92 13.28
C GLU A 138 -19.43 -26.87 11.83
N ASN A 139 -18.89 -25.73 11.41
CA ASN A 139 -18.37 -25.51 10.05
C ASN A 139 -16.83 -25.59 10.00
N TRP A 140 -16.20 -26.15 11.04
CA TRP A 140 -14.75 -26.23 11.12
C TRP A 140 -14.17 -27.26 10.13
N THR A 141 -13.13 -26.84 9.42
CA THR A 141 -12.31 -27.70 8.56
C THR A 141 -10.85 -27.55 8.97
N ASP A 142 -10.14 -28.68 9.12
CA ASP A 142 -8.72 -28.70 9.50
C ASP A 142 -7.83 -28.07 8.41
N MET A 143 -8.25 -28.17 7.16
CA MET A 143 -7.64 -27.45 6.05
C MET A 143 -8.29 -26.07 5.91
N ASP A 144 -7.48 -25.02 6.06
CA ASP A 144 -7.92 -23.63 5.89
C ASP A 144 -7.80 -23.20 4.42
N GLU A 145 -8.93 -23.28 3.72
CA GLU A 145 -9.07 -22.85 2.32
C GLU A 145 -9.63 -21.43 2.18
N SER A 146 -9.79 -20.67 3.28
CA SER A 146 -10.43 -19.34 3.28
C SER A 146 -9.70 -18.31 2.39
N TRP A 147 -8.46 -18.57 2.01
CA TRP A 147 -7.68 -17.71 1.12
C TRP A 147 -7.86 -18.03 -0.37
N LYS A 148 -8.46 -19.18 -0.71
CA LYS A 148 -8.75 -19.50 -2.11
C LYS A 148 -9.87 -18.58 -2.58
N LEU A 149 -9.60 -17.84 -3.65
CA LEU A 149 -10.61 -17.01 -4.31
C LEU A 149 -11.79 -17.88 -4.74
N ASP A 150 -13.00 -17.51 -4.31
CA ASP A 150 -14.23 -18.14 -4.78
C ASP A 150 -14.37 -17.93 -6.29
N MET A 151 -14.00 -18.96 -7.06
CA MET A 151 -14.03 -18.91 -8.52
C MET A 151 -15.45 -18.67 -9.06
N SER A 152 -16.47 -19.04 -8.29
CA SER A 152 -17.87 -18.72 -8.57
C SER A 152 -18.14 -17.20 -8.54
N ALA A 153 -17.67 -16.51 -7.52
CA ALA A 153 -17.80 -15.05 -7.39
C ALA A 153 -17.01 -14.31 -8.48
N VAL A 154 -15.82 -14.82 -8.83
CA VAL A 154 -15.02 -14.28 -9.94
C VAL A 154 -15.77 -14.44 -11.26
N TYR A 155 -16.34 -15.63 -11.52
CA TYR A 155 -17.09 -15.89 -12.75
C TYR A 155 -18.35 -15.02 -12.86
N GLU A 156 -19.06 -14.79 -11.75
CA GLU A 156 -20.23 -13.92 -11.72
C GLU A 156 -19.88 -12.45 -12.01
N THR A 157 -18.74 -11.98 -11.48
CA THR A 157 -18.22 -10.63 -11.74
C THR A 157 -17.80 -10.45 -13.20
N ILE A 158 -17.12 -11.46 -13.78
CA ILE A 158 -16.70 -11.44 -15.20
C ILE A 158 -17.91 -11.46 -16.15
N ARG A 159 -19.02 -12.13 -15.76
CA ARG A 159 -20.21 -12.25 -16.60
C ARG A 159 -21.01 -10.94 -16.74
N ARG A 160 -20.75 -9.93 -15.92
CA ARG A 160 -21.36 -8.58 -16.03
C ARG A 160 -20.30 -7.52 -16.32
N PRO A 161 -19.76 -7.44 -17.56
CA PRO A 161 -18.74 -6.45 -17.93
C PRO A 161 -19.32 -5.04 -18.13
N VAL A 162 -20.41 -4.69 -17.42
CA VAL A 162 -21.08 -3.40 -17.55
C VAL A 162 -20.15 -2.26 -17.11
N ALA A 163 -19.39 -2.44 -16.03
CA ALA A 163 -18.44 -1.43 -15.56
C ALA A 163 -17.23 -1.24 -16.52
N PRO A 164 -16.53 -2.29 -16.99
CA PRO A 164 -15.50 -2.16 -18.03
C PRO A 164 -16.02 -1.56 -19.35
N ALA A 165 -17.20 -1.97 -19.80
CA ALA A 165 -17.79 -1.48 -21.05
C ALA A 165 -18.16 0.01 -20.98
N ILE A 166 -18.72 0.47 -19.86
CA ILE A 166 -18.99 1.89 -19.62
C ILE A 166 -17.68 2.69 -19.63
N GLY A 167 -16.63 2.20 -18.96
CA GLY A 167 -15.31 2.84 -18.97
C GLY A 167 -14.72 2.97 -20.37
N PHE A 168 -14.81 1.91 -21.17
CA PHE A 168 -14.32 1.89 -22.55
C PHE A 168 -15.12 2.83 -23.47
N ALA A 169 -16.45 2.82 -23.37
CA ALA A 169 -17.31 3.72 -24.16
C ALA A 169 -17.11 5.19 -23.78
N ALA A 170 -16.94 5.49 -22.48
CA ALA A 170 -16.66 6.83 -22.01
C ALA A 170 -15.29 7.33 -22.50
N GLN A 171 -14.24 6.51 -22.42
CA GLN A 171 -12.88 6.89 -22.80
C GLN A 171 -12.69 7.01 -24.32
N PHE A 172 -13.25 6.10 -25.12
CA PHE A 172 -12.96 6.04 -26.56
C PHE A 172 -14.00 6.73 -27.45
N VAL A 173 -15.22 6.99 -26.97
CA VAL A 173 -16.28 7.61 -27.78
C VAL A 173 -16.67 8.98 -27.24
N ILE A 174 -17.08 9.05 -25.97
CA ILE A 174 -17.67 10.27 -25.40
C ILE A 174 -16.60 11.35 -25.15
N MET A 175 -15.47 10.99 -24.53
CA MET A 175 -14.38 11.93 -24.27
C MET A 175 -13.81 12.58 -25.54
N PRO A 176 -13.43 11.83 -26.60
CA PRO A 176 -12.84 12.44 -27.79
C PRO A 176 -13.83 13.27 -28.63
N LEU A 177 -15.11 12.89 -28.73
CA LEU A 177 -16.11 13.68 -29.47
C LEU A 177 -16.46 15.00 -28.76
N LEU A 178 -16.69 14.96 -27.44
CA LEU A 178 -16.96 16.17 -26.65
C LEU A 178 -15.72 17.07 -26.59
N ALA A 179 -14.52 16.49 -26.42
CA ALA A 179 -13.28 17.24 -26.48
C ALA A 179 -13.11 17.92 -27.84
N TYR A 180 -13.37 17.23 -28.96
CA TYR A 180 -13.23 17.84 -30.29
C TYR A 180 -14.22 19.00 -30.52
N GLY A 181 -15.49 18.83 -30.14
CA GLY A 181 -16.52 19.86 -30.31
C GLY A 181 -16.30 21.11 -29.44
N ILE A 182 -15.91 20.93 -28.18
CA ILE A 182 -15.72 22.02 -27.21
C ILE A 182 -14.32 22.66 -27.35
N ALA A 183 -13.27 21.86 -27.57
CA ALA A 183 -11.90 22.35 -27.71
C ALA A 183 -11.74 23.30 -28.90
N LYS A 184 -12.36 22.98 -30.04
CA LYS A 184 -12.19 23.75 -31.28
C LYS A 184 -12.90 25.11 -31.24
N THR A 185 -13.99 25.23 -30.49
CA THR A 185 -14.86 26.42 -30.52
C THR A 185 -14.51 27.43 -29.43
N ILE A 186 -14.23 26.99 -28.20
CA ILE A 186 -14.07 27.89 -27.04
C ILE A 186 -12.74 27.68 -26.32
N MET A 187 -12.26 26.44 -26.25
CA MET A 187 -11.14 26.12 -25.36
C MET A 187 -9.77 26.49 -25.92
N ARG A 188 -9.57 26.50 -27.25
CA ARG A 188 -8.29 26.92 -27.86
C ARG A 188 -7.85 28.35 -27.48
N PRO A 189 -8.66 29.42 -27.68
CA PRO A 189 -8.23 30.77 -27.29
C PRO A 189 -8.11 30.90 -25.76
N PHE A 190 -8.94 30.20 -24.99
CA PHE A 190 -8.88 30.21 -23.54
C PHE A 190 -7.59 29.56 -22.99
N ILE A 191 -7.18 28.40 -23.51
CA ILE A 191 -5.95 27.73 -23.09
C ILE A 191 -4.73 28.59 -23.43
N ILE A 192 -4.71 29.22 -24.61
CA ILE A 192 -3.62 30.13 -24.99
C ILE A 192 -3.58 31.33 -24.02
N PHE A 193 -4.73 31.92 -23.70
CA PHE A 193 -4.83 33.01 -22.72
C PHE A 193 -4.34 32.57 -21.33
N VAL A 194 -4.78 31.42 -20.83
CA VAL A 194 -4.34 30.89 -19.52
C VAL A 194 -2.85 30.58 -19.53
N LEU A 195 -2.31 30.01 -20.61
CA LEU A 195 -0.87 29.72 -20.72
C LEU A 195 -0.04 31.02 -20.67
N ILE A 196 -0.44 32.04 -21.42
CA ILE A 196 0.21 33.36 -21.38
C ILE A 196 0.09 33.95 -19.97
N PHE A 197 -1.10 33.90 -19.37
CA PHE A 197 -1.33 34.39 -18.01
C PHE A 197 -0.42 33.70 -16.99
N VAL A 198 -0.34 32.36 -16.99
CA VAL A 198 0.50 31.59 -16.06
C VAL A 198 1.98 31.88 -16.26
N VAL A 199 2.45 31.98 -17.51
CA VAL A 199 3.86 32.31 -17.80
C VAL A 199 4.19 33.72 -17.33
N VAL A 200 3.37 34.71 -17.66
CA VAL A 200 3.60 36.12 -17.31
C VAL A 200 3.46 36.33 -15.79
N PHE A 201 2.36 35.87 -15.19
CA PHE A 201 2.12 35.97 -13.75
C PHE A 201 3.15 35.17 -12.96
N GLY A 202 3.48 33.95 -13.39
CA GLY A 202 4.50 33.12 -12.77
C GLY A 202 5.89 33.75 -12.82
N ALA A 203 6.24 34.39 -13.95
CA ALA A 203 7.50 35.12 -14.09
C ALA A 203 7.54 36.36 -13.18
N ILE A 204 6.47 37.16 -13.15
CA ILE A 204 6.38 38.37 -12.30
C ILE A 204 6.46 38.01 -10.82
N THR A 205 5.69 37.01 -10.37
CA THR A 205 5.65 36.61 -8.96
C THR A 205 6.96 36.00 -8.46
N ASN A 206 7.70 35.32 -9.34
CA ASN A 206 8.98 34.69 -9.01
C ASN A 206 10.17 35.39 -9.67
N LEU A 207 10.13 36.72 -9.80
CA LEU A 207 11.19 37.50 -10.44
C LEU A 207 12.57 37.28 -9.78
N TYR A 208 12.58 36.96 -8.48
CA TYR A 208 13.80 36.66 -7.73
C TYR A 208 14.54 35.40 -8.23
N MET A 209 13.84 34.42 -8.80
CA MET A 209 14.47 33.20 -9.33
C MET A 209 15.35 33.49 -10.55
N PHE A 210 14.96 34.46 -11.39
CA PHE A 210 15.76 34.83 -12.57
C PHE A 210 17.12 35.42 -12.20
N ARG A 211 17.23 36.06 -11.02
CA ARG A 211 18.50 36.61 -10.53
C ARG A 211 19.46 35.53 -9.99
N MET A 212 18.92 34.39 -9.59
CA MET A 212 19.67 33.23 -9.10
C MET A 212 19.87 32.15 -10.16
N MET A 213 19.32 32.35 -11.37
CA MET A 213 19.41 31.39 -12.46
C MET A 213 20.80 31.40 -13.07
N THR A 214 21.52 30.30 -12.92
CA THR A 214 22.86 30.15 -13.47
C THR A 214 22.78 29.81 -14.97
N VAL A 215 23.76 30.28 -15.75
CA VAL A 215 23.85 29.99 -17.19
C VAL A 215 23.81 28.48 -17.52
N PRO A 216 24.45 27.58 -16.73
CA PRO A 216 24.34 26.14 -16.95
C PRO A 216 22.92 25.60 -16.79
N ALA A 217 22.12 26.13 -15.86
CA ALA A 217 20.74 25.71 -15.67
C ALA A 217 19.86 26.14 -16.86
N LEU A 218 20.07 27.35 -17.38
CA LEU A 218 19.39 27.84 -18.57
C LEU A 218 19.75 27.02 -19.82
N LEU A 219 21.04 26.77 -20.03
CA LEU A 219 21.52 25.93 -21.13
C LEU A 219 20.99 24.51 -20.99
N GLY A 220 20.98 23.92 -19.79
CA GLY A 220 20.44 22.59 -19.53
C GLY A 220 18.95 22.49 -19.85
N GLY A 221 18.15 23.47 -19.43
CA GLY A 221 16.72 23.53 -19.75
C GLY A 221 16.43 23.70 -21.24
N LEU A 222 17.25 24.50 -21.94
CA LEU A 222 17.13 24.68 -23.39
C LEU A 222 17.61 23.44 -24.15
N LEU A 223 18.70 22.79 -23.75
CA LEU A 223 19.27 21.61 -24.43
C LEU A 223 18.42 20.35 -24.27
N LEU A 224 17.67 20.22 -23.17
CA LEU A 224 16.91 19.01 -22.84
C LEU A 224 15.97 18.55 -23.98
N PRO A 225 15.10 19.43 -24.54
CA PRO A 225 14.22 19.02 -25.64
C PRO A 225 15.00 18.70 -26.92
N TRP A 226 16.04 19.49 -27.25
CA TRP A 226 16.86 19.25 -28.46
C TRP A 226 17.56 17.88 -28.41
N CYS A 227 18.11 17.52 -27.26
CA CYS A 227 18.69 16.19 -27.05
C CYS A 227 17.61 15.10 -27.18
N GLY A 228 16.42 15.31 -26.62
CA GLY A 228 15.29 14.37 -26.73
C GLY A 228 14.79 14.17 -28.17
N PHE A 229 14.65 15.24 -28.95
CA PHE A 229 14.30 15.17 -30.38
C PHE A 229 15.37 14.44 -31.18
N MET A 230 16.65 14.79 -30.98
CA MET A 230 17.76 14.16 -31.69
C MET A 230 17.88 12.66 -31.38
N PHE A 231 17.73 12.29 -30.11
CA PHE A 231 17.76 10.89 -29.70
C PHE A 231 16.59 10.09 -30.28
N GLY A 232 15.36 10.63 -30.22
CA GLY A 232 14.17 9.99 -30.79
C GLY A 232 14.26 9.81 -32.31
N CYS A 233 14.73 10.83 -33.04
CA CYS A 233 14.99 10.74 -34.47
C CYS A 233 16.07 9.69 -34.79
N PHE A 234 17.18 9.68 -34.06
CA PHE A 234 18.28 8.74 -34.31
C PHE A 234 17.84 7.28 -34.11
N VAL A 235 17.15 6.99 -33.01
CA VAL A 235 16.66 5.63 -32.69
C VAL A 235 15.59 5.17 -33.70
N SER A 236 14.70 6.05 -34.14
CA SER A 236 13.66 5.73 -35.11
C SER A 236 14.21 5.50 -36.54
N ILE A 237 15.27 6.22 -36.91
CA ILE A 237 16.00 6.00 -38.18
C ILE A 237 16.73 4.64 -38.15
N ILE A 238 17.41 4.30 -37.04
CA ILE A 238 18.09 2.99 -36.88
C ILE A 238 17.09 1.84 -36.99
N THR A 239 15.91 2.01 -36.40
CA THR A 239 14.85 1.00 -36.43
C THR A 239 14.04 1.00 -37.73
N ARG A 240 14.47 1.78 -38.75
CA ARG A 240 13.88 1.85 -40.11
C ARG A 240 12.38 2.17 -40.10
N ARG A 241 11.97 3.09 -39.22
CA ARG A 241 10.57 3.52 -39.13
C ARG A 241 10.18 4.46 -40.27
N SER A 242 8.89 4.49 -40.59
CA SER A 242 8.36 5.35 -41.64
C SER A 242 8.48 6.84 -41.24
N PRO A 243 8.61 7.78 -42.18
CA PRO A 243 8.78 9.21 -41.86
C PRO A 243 7.70 9.81 -40.93
N PRO A 244 6.41 9.42 -41.03
CA PRO A 244 5.39 9.83 -40.06
C PRO A 244 5.68 9.33 -38.63
N ASP A 245 6.11 8.08 -38.49
CA ASP A 245 6.42 7.48 -37.19
C ASP A 245 7.68 8.07 -36.57
N VAL A 246 8.70 8.38 -37.38
CA VAL A 246 9.94 9.05 -36.95
C VAL A 246 9.61 10.40 -36.29
N THR A 247 8.73 11.18 -36.94
CA THR A 247 8.31 12.49 -36.43
C THR A 247 7.53 12.35 -35.12
N ALA A 248 6.63 11.37 -35.04
CA ALA A 248 5.87 11.09 -33.83
C ALA A 248 6.77 10.69 -32.66
N ILE A 249 7.69 9.73 -32.87
CA ILE A 249 8.63 9.25 -31.86
C ILE A 249 9.51 10.40 -31.37
N ALA A 250 10.02 11.25 -32.27
CA ALA A 250 10.84 12.39 -31.90
C ALA A 250 10.07 13.42 -31.04
N ILE A 251 8.79 13.65 -31.35
CA ILE A 251 7.93 14.55 -30.56
C ILE A 251 7.63 13.96 -29.18
N GLU A 252 7.34 12.67 -29.10
CA GLU A 252 7.08 11.99 -27.81
C GLU A 252 8.32 11.94 -26.90
N THR A 253 9.53 11.84 -27.46
CA THR A 253 10.76 11.85 -26.67
C THR A 253 11.24 13.26 -26.32
N GLY A 254 11.00 14.24 -27.20
CA GLY A 254 11.41 15.64 -27.01
C GLY A 254 10.46 16.43 -26.09
N ILE A 255 9.15 16.24 -26.25
CA ILE A 255 8.13 16.92 -25.44
C ILE A 255 7.75 16.04 -24.25
N GLN A 256 8.23 16.42 -23.07
CA GLN A 256 7.96 15.69 -21.83
C GLN A 256 6.76 16.28 -21.07
N ASN A 257 6.13 15.47 -20.22
CA ASN A 257 5.10 15.96 -19.30
C ASN A 257 5.75 16.68 -18.11
N THR A 258 6.04 17.97 -18.29
CA THR A 258 6.60 18.85 -17.25
C THR A 258 5.72 18.91 -16.00
N GLY A 259 4.41 18.69 -16.13
CA GLY A 259 3.46 18.66 -15.01
C GLY A 259 3.73 17.51 -14.05
N ILE A 260 4.01 16.30 -14.57
CA ILE A 260 4.40 15.15 -13.74
C ILE A 260 5.76 15.42 -13.09
N ALA A 261 6.73 15.99 -13.82
CA ALA A 261 8.04 16.32 -13.26
C ALA A 261 7.93 17.32 -12.09
N ILE A 262 7.11 18.37 -12.23
CA ILE A 262 6.85 19.35 -11.15
C ILE A 262 6.11 18.70 -9.99
N LEU A 263 5.11 17.86 -10.26
CA LEU A 263 4.37 17.14 -9.22
C LEU A 263 5.29 16.21 -8.44
N VAL A 264 6.12 15.44 -9.14
CA VAL A 264 7.12 14.55 -8.53
C VAL A 264 8.14 15.35 -7.73
N LEU A 265 8.64 16.47 -8.25
CA LEU A 265 9.55 17.34 -7.50
C LEU A 265 8.87 17.90 -6.22
N LYS A 266 7.61 18.33 -6.32
CA LYS A 266 6.84 18.85 -5.20
C LYS A 266 6.50 17.77 -4.17
N VAL A 267 6.11 16.58 -4.61
CA VAL A 267 5.84 15.43 -3.75
C VAL A 267 7.11 14.95 -3.10
N ILE A 268 8.22 14.81 -3.82
CA ILE A 268 9.52 14.43 -3.24
C ILE A 268 9.96 15.48 -2.23
N THR A 269 9.85 16.77 -2.54
CA THR A 269 10.23 17.83 -1.59
C THR A 269 9.32 17.83 -0.35
N ALA A 270 8.01 17.62 -0.52
CA ALA A 270 7.05 17.53 0.59
C ALA A 270 7.21 16.25 1.41
N VAL A 271 7.48 15.11 0.79
CA VAL A 271 7.75 13.82 1.44
C VAL A 271 9.10 13.87 2.14
N LEU A 272 10.13 14.50 1.55
CA LEU A 272 11.39 14.76 2.24
C LEU A 272 11.14 15.62 3.49
N MET A 273 10.29 16.64 3.42
CA MET A 273 9.93 17.48 4.57
C MET A 273 9.07 16.71 5.61
N SER A 274 8.18 15.82 5.17
CA SER A 274 7.25 15.06 6.04
C SER A 274 7.85 13.79 6.63
N SER A 275 8.89 13.22 6.00
CA SER A 275 9.65 12.07 6.53
C SER A 275 10.45 12.43 7.78
N TYR A 276 10.52 13.71 8.15
CA TYR A 276 11.07 14.18 9.42
C TYR A 276 10.08 14.05 10.61
N MET A 277 8.87 13.47 10.45
CA MET A 277 7.81 13.61 11.47
C MET A 277 7.08 12.35 11.97
N TRP A 278 7.13 11.14 11.37
CA TRP A 278 6.33 9.99 11.86
C TRP A 278 6.95 8.59 11.63
N GLN A 279 6.73 7.63 12.56
CA GLN A 279 7.25 6.25 12.56
C GLN A 279 6.16 5.20 12.91
N HIS A 280 6.15 4.06 12.18
CA HIS A 280 5.37 2.83 12.45
C HIS A 280 6.21 1.55 12.16
N VAL A 281 5.67 0.38 12.55
CA VAL A 281 6.33 -0.89 12.96
C VAL A 281 6.40 -1.96 11.82
N VAL A 282 7.55 -2.65 11.63
CA VAL A 282 7.85 -3.66 10.56
C VAL A 282 8.69 -4.85 11.08
N ILE A 283 8.25 -6.10 10.83
CA ILE A 283 8.91 -7.34 11.31
C ILE A 283 10.01 -7.82 10.33
N LEU A 284 11.15 -8.26 10.88
CA LEU A 284 12.30 -8.88 10.19
C LEU A 284 12.67 -10.18 10.93
N LEU A 285 12.87 -11.26 10.18
CA LEU A 285 13.46 -12.52 10.65
C LEU A 285 14.93 -12.57 10.18
N ASP A 286 15.84 -12.95 11.09
CA ASP A 286 17.28 -13.13 10.86
C ASP A 286 17.69 -14.53 11.36
N SER A 287 18.60 -15.21 10.67
CA SER A 287 19.01 -16.60 10.96
C SER A 287 20.41 -16.74 11.56
N GLU A 288 21.21 -15.69 11.68
CA GLU A 288 22.60 -15.83 12.13
C GLU A 288 23.02 -14.73 13.10
N ARG A 289 22.62 -14.83 14.38
CA ARG A 289 23.34 -14.11 15.46
C ARG A 289 23.12 -14.58 16.90
N ALA A 290 22.75 -15.84 17.15
CA ALA A 290 22.57 -16.32 18.52
C ALA A 290 23.89 -16.59 19.30
N ASP A 291 25.06 -16.66 18.66
CA ASP A 291 26.29 -17.17 19.32
C ASP A 291 27.34 -16.13 19.77
N CYS A 292 27.14 -14.82 19.56
CA CYS A 292 28.22 -13.84 19.80
C CYS A 292 28.17 -13.05 21.13
N TRP A 293 27.18 -13.24 21.99
CA TRP A 293 27.06 -12.48 23.26
C TRP A 293 27.52 -13.21 24.52
N GLY A 294 28.16 -14.39 24.38
CA GLY A 294 28.70 -15.18 25.50
C GLY A 294 30.20 -14.99 25.82
N LYS A 295 30.91 -14.09 25.12
CA LYS A 295 32.34 -13.84 25.35
C LYS A 295 32.68 -12.36 25.37
N LEU A 296 32.19 -11.65 26.38
CA LEU A 296 32.87 -10.47 26.91
C LEU A 296 32.51 -10.31 28.39
N LEU A 297 33.27 -11.03 29.22
CA LEU A 297 33.79 -10.49 30.46
C LEU A 297 34.66 -9.27 30.13
#